data_AF-A0A3B3VSP0-F1
#
_entry.id   AF-A0A3B3VSP0-F1
#
_cell.length_a   1.000
_cell.length_b   1.000
_cell.length_c   1.000
_cell.angle_alpha   90.00
_cell.angle_beta   90.00
_cell.angle_gamma   90.00
#
_symmetry.space_group_name_H-M   'P 1'
#
loop_
_entity.id
_entity.type
_entity.pdbx_description
1 polymer ?
#
loop_
_entity_poly.entity_id
_entity_poly.type
_entity_poly.pdbx_seq_one_letter_code
_entity_poly.pdbx_strand_id
1 'polypeptide(L)'
;MPKVKRSRKPPPDGWELIEPTLDELDQKMREAETDPHEGKRKVEALWPIFRLHHQRSRYIYDLFYKRKAISRELYDYCIKEGYADKNLIAKWKKQGYENLCCLRCIQTRDTNFGTNCICRVPKSKLEVVSLTKSFLLCALQRGVRSDVKMVCVLQGRIIECTHCGCRGCSG
;
A
#
# COMPACT_ATOMS: atom_id res chain seq x y z
N MET A 1 -21.71 -2.83 15.21
CA MET A 1 -22.00 -4.28 15.37
C MET A 1 -20.70 -5.05 15.18
N PRO A 2 -20.17 -5.80 16.16
CA PRO A 2 -18.87 -6.45 16.02
C PRO A 2 -18.86 -7.50 14.89
N LYS A 3 -17.68 -7.84 14.36
CA LYS A 3 -17.54 -8.88 13.35
C LYS A 3 -17.98 -10.22 13.95
N VAL A 4 -18.83 -10.96 13.23
CA VAL A 4 -19.29 -12.28 13.69
C VAL A 4 -18.07 -13.21 13.78
N LYS A 5 -17.74 -13.64 15.00
CA LYS A 5 -16.62 -14.55 15.27
C LYS A 5 -16.89 -15.89 14.57
N ARG A 6 -15.92 -16.37 13.80
CA ARG A 6 -16.03 -17.65 13.09
C ARG A 6 -15.69 -18.82 14.01
N SER A 7 -14.73 -18.63 14.91
CA SER A 7 -14.41 -19.62 15.93
C SER A 7 -15.27 -19.46 17.18
N ARG A 8 -15.63 -20.62 17.76
CA ARG A 8 -16.31 -20.74 19.05
C ARG A 8 -15.33 -20.73 20.24
N LYS A 9 -14.03 -20.55 19.98
CA LYS A 9 -13.00 -20.62 21.02
C LYS A 9 -12.95 -19.29 21.78
N PRO A 10 -12.72 -19.32 23.11
CA PRO A 10 -12.51 -18.09 23.86
C PRO A 10 -11.26 -17.37 23.31
N PRO A 11 -11.26 -16.02 23.31
CA PRO A 11 -10.09 -15.25 22.91
C PRO A 11 -8.90 -15.58 23.83
N PRO A 12 -7.69 -15.78 23.29
CA PRO A 12 -6.50 -16.07 24.08
C PRO A 12 -5.95 -14.83 24.79
N ASP A 13 -5.04 -15.04 25.75
CA ASP A 13 -4.46 -13.98 26.59
C ASP A 13 -3.88 -12.80 25.77
N GLY A 14 -4.19 -11.58 26.21
CA GLY A 14 -3.74 -10.34 25.57
C GLY A 14 -4.66 -9.78 24.48
N TRP A 15 -5.82 -10.41 24.23
CA TRP A 15 -6.82 -9.90 23.28
C TRP A 15 -7.41 -8.53 23.68
N GLU A 16 -7.62 -8.30 24.98
CA GLU A 16 -8.26 -7.09 25.50
C GLU A 16 -7.52 -5.79 25.12
N LEU A 17 -6.19 -5.86 24.98
CA LEU A 17 -5.35 -4.70 24.65
C LEU A 17 -5.43 -4.33 23.16
N ILE A 18 -5.69 -5.31 22.29
CA ILE A 18 -5.71 -5.11 20.83
C ILE A 18 -7.12 -4.89 20.29
N GLU A 19 -8.13 -5.42 20.97
CA GLU A 19 -9.55 -5.32 20.60
C GLU A 19 -10.00 -3.89 20.25
N PRO A 20 -9.78 -2.86 21.09
CA PRO A 20 -10.28 -1.51 20.77
C PRO A 20 -9.69 -0.97 19.47
N THR A 21 -8.40 -1.19 19.25
CA THR A 21 -7.71 -0.70 18.04
C THR A 21 -8.15 -1.45 16.77
N LEU A 22 -8.46 -2.75 16.88
CA LEU A 22 -8.94 -3.54 15.76
C LEU A 22 -10.39 -3.19 15.42
N ASP A 23 -11.23 -2.96 16.43
CA ASP A 23 -12.61 -2.54 16.24
C ASP A 23 -12.70 -1.14 15.61
N GLU A 24 -11.83 -0.20 16.00
CA GLU A 24 -11.72 1.10 15.32
C GLU A 24 -11.36 0.97 13.83
N LEU A 25 -10.46 0.05 13.49
CA LEU A 25 -10.05 -0.18 12.10
C LEU A 25 -11.16 -0.88 11.30
N ASP A 26 -11.87 -1.83 11.90
CA ASP A 26 -13.01 -2.52 11.27
C ASP A 26 -14.22 -1.58 11.13
N GLN A 27 -14.41 -0.64 12.07
CA GLN A 27 -15.41 0.41 11.96
C GLN A 27 -15.11 1.35 10.78
N LYS A 28 -13.85 1.78 10.64
CA LYS A 28 -13.40 2.57 9.48
C LYS A 28 -13.54 1.83 8.15
N MET A 29 -13.35 0.51 8.16
CA MET A 29 -13.60 -0.31 6.96
C MET A 29 -15.07 -0.28 6.53
N ARG A 30 -16.00 -0.35 7.48
CA ARG A 30 -17.45 -0.27 7.19
C ARG A 30 -17.84 1.10 6.67
N GLU A 31 -17.29 2.16 7.25
CA GLU A 31 -17.49 3.53 6.77
C GLU A 31 -17.04 3.66 5.31
N ALA A 32 -15.84 3.15 4.99
CA ALA A 32 -15.31 3.14 3.63
C ALA A 32 -16.12 2.28 2.64
N GLU A 33 -16.81 1.24 3.11
CA GLU A 33 -17.73 0.44 2.29
C GLU A 33 -19.04 1.18 2.00
N THR A 34 -19.52 2.00 2.95
CA THR A 34 -20.75 2.78 2.82
C THR A 34 -20.57 4.11 2.10
N ASP A 35 -19.33 4.56 1.90
CA ASP A 35 -19.02 5.85 1.29
C ASP A 35 -19.65 5.97 -0.12
N PRO A 36 -20.35 7.09 -0.39
CA PRO A 36 -20.88 7.33 -1.72
C PRO A 36 -19.73 7.48 -2.74
N HIS A 37 -19.94 6.91 -3.92
CA HIS A 37 -18.99 6.90 -5.03
C HIS A 37 -19.20 8.07 -6.01
N GLU A 38 -19.96 9.09 -5.62
CA GLU A 38 -20.21 10.27 -6.46
C GLU A 38 -18.96 11.15 -6.54
N GLY A 39 -18.51 11.43 -7.77
CA GLY A 39 -17.33 12.25 -8.06
C GLY A 39 -15.98 11.56 -8.01
N LYS A 40 -15.90 10.28 -7.61
CA LYS A 40 -14.64 9.49 -7.61
C LYS A 40 -14.58 8.55 -8.81
N ARG A 41 -13.36 8.23 -9.28
CA ARG A 41 -13.18 7.17 -10.29
C ARG A 41 -13.56 5.82 -9.66
N LYS A 42 -14.11 4.89 -10.46
CA LYS A 42 -14.49 3.54 -9.99
C LYS A 42 -13.37 2.83 -9.21
N VAL A 43 -12.12 3.03 -9.64
CA VAL A 43 -10.95 2.44 -8.98
C VAL A 43 -10.59 3.14 -7.66
N GLU A 44 -10.83 4.44 -7.55
CA GLU A 44 -10.48 5.26 -6.38
C GLU A 44 -11.38 4.97 -5.19
N ALA A 45 -12.64 4.61 -5.44
CA ALA A 45 -13.55 4.17 -4.38
C ALA A 45 -13.00 2.98 -3.59
N LEU A 46 -12.18 2.12 -4.22
CA LEU A 46 -11.61 0.93 -3.59
C LEU A 46 -10.28 1.21 -2.85
N TRP A 47 -9.63 2.34 -3.09
CA TRP A 47 -8.32 2.62 -2.51
C TRP A 47 -8.33 2.73 -0.97
N PRO A 48 -9.32 3.38 -0.32
CA PRO A 48 -9.41 3.41 1.14
C PRO A 48 -9.49 2.02 1.77
N ILE A 49 -10.22 1.10 1.13
CA ILE A 49 -10.39 -0.29 1.59
C ILE A 49 -9.03 -1.01 1.62
N PHE A 50 -8.23 -0.89 0.55
CA PHE A 50 -6.89 -1.49 0.52
C PHE A 50 -5.93 -0.86 1.53
N ARG A 51 -6.04 0.46 1.76
CA ARG A 51 -5.20 1.17 2.73
C ARG A 51 -5.49 0.72 4.16
N LEU A 52 -6.76 0.61 4.52
CA LEU A 52 -7.20 0.16 5.84
C LEU A 52 -6.85 -1.32 6.07
N HIS A 53 -7.04 -2.17 5.06
CA HIS A 53 -6.64 -3.59 5.12
C HIS A 53 -5.11 -3.74 5.34
N HIS A 54 -4.31 -2.95 4.63
CA HIS A 54 -2.86 -2.90 4.82
C HIS A 54 -2.50 -2.44 6.23
N GLN A 55 -3.12 -1.35 6.72
CA GLN A 55 -2.88 -0.80 8.05
C GLN A 55 -3.23 -1.81 9.16
N ARG A 56 -4.37 -2.50 9.05
CA ARG A 56 -4.80 -3.55 9.98
C ARG A 56 -3.80 -4.70 10.02
N SER A 57 -3.38 -5.20 8.86
CA SER A 57 -2.39 -6.28 8.79
C SER A 57 -1.02 -5.84 9.31
N ARG A 58 -0.64 -4.57 9.10
CA ARG A 58 0.65 -4.03 9.53
C ARG A 58 0.71 -3.83 11.05
N TYR A 59 -0.38 -3.42 11.67
CA TYR A 59 -0.49 -3.30 13.11
C TYR A 59 -0.17 -4.63 13.81
N ILE A 60 -0.81 -5.72 13.38
CA ILE A 60 -0.57 -7.07 13.91
C ILE A 60 0.87 -7.53 13.64
N TYR A 61 1.41 -7.23 12.45
CA TYR A 61 2.79 -7.55 12.11
C TYR A 61 3.80 -6.85 13.02
N ASP A 62 3.63 -5.55 13.27
CA ASP A 62 4.54 -4.76 14.09
C ASP A 62 4.48 -5.19 15.57
N LEU A 63 3.30 -5.56 16.08
CA LEU A 63 3.13 -6.10 17.43
C LEU A 63 3.84 -7.44 17.64
N PHE A 64 3.83 -8.32 16.64
CA PHE A 64 4.43 -9.65 16.75
C PHE A 64 5.94 -9.64 16.43
N TYR A 65 6.37 -9.08 15.30
CA TYR A 65 7.77 -9.19 14.84
C TYR A 65 8.69 -8.10 15.41
N LYS A 66 8.19 -6.87 15.58
CA LYS A 66 9.02 -5.75 16.08
C LYS A 66 8.94 -5.64 17.59
N ARG A 67 7.74 -5.43 18.14
CA ARG A 67 7.54 -5.18 19.57
C ARG A 67 7.45 -6.46 20.41
N LYS A 68 7.10 -7.60 19.80
CA LYS A 68 6.93 -8.91 20.45
C LYS A 68 6.00 -8.88 21.67
N ALA A 69 4.94 -8.07 21.62
CA ALA A 69 3.98 -7.93 22.72
C ALA A 69 2.88 -9.02 22.72
N ILE A 70 2.81 -9.82 21.64
CA ILE A 70 1.75 -10.79 21.39
C ILE A 70 2.32 -12.22 21.44
N SER A 71 1.58 -13.14 22.08
CA SER A 71 1.88 -14.58 22.04
C SER A 71 1.65 -15.18 20.65
N ARG A 72 2.32 -16.30 20.36
CA ARG A 72 2.15 -17.01 19.07
C ARG A 72 0.70 -17.46 18.85
N GLU A 73 0.02 -17.85 19.91
CA GLU A 73 -1.36 -18.34 19.85
C GLU A 73 -2.36 -17.25 19.44
N LEU A 74 -2.22 -16.05 20.02
CA LEU A 74 -3.04 -14.88 19.67
C LEU A 74 -2.78 -14.45 18.22
N TYR A 75 -1.53 -14.49 17.76
CA TYR A 75 -1.21 -14.21 16.36
C TYR A 75 -1.88 -15.21 15.39
N ASP A 76 -1.81 -16.51 15.69
CA ASP A 76 -2.46 -17.55 14.87
C ASP A 76 -3.99 -17.43 14.91
N TYR A 77 -4.56 -16.99 16.03
CA TYR A 77 -5.98 -16.66 16.15
C TYR A 77 -6.37 -15.48 15.24
N CYS A 78 -5.60 -14.38 15.26
CA CYS A 78 -5.83 -13.22 14.40
C CYS A 78 -5.83 -13.55 12.90
N ILE A 79 -4.97 -14.49 12.48
CA ILE A 79 -4.93 -14.97 11.10
C ILE A 79 -6.18 -15.81 10.78
N LYS A 80 -6.61 -16.68 11.68
CA LYS A 80 -7.78 -17.57 11.48
C LYS A 80 -9.09 -16.79 11.39
N GLU A 81 -9.27 -15.77 12.22
CA GLU A 81 -10.45 -14.88 12.18
C GLU A 81 -10.40 -13.84 11.04
N GLY A 82 -9.26 -13.78 10.33
CA GLY A 82 -9.08 -12.90 9.18
C GLY A 82 -8.97 -11.42 9.56
N TYR A 83 -8.32 -11.11 10.68
CA TYR A 83 -7.88 -9.75 11.00
C TYR A 83 -6.59 -9.40 10.24
N ALA A 84 -5.72 -10.38 10.03
CA ALA A 84 -4.47 -10.23 9.27
C ALA A 84 -4.41 -11.16 8.05
N ASP A 85 -3.82 -10.67 6.97
CA ASP A 85 -3.57 -11.47 5.77
C ASP A 85 -2.26 -12.27 5.86
N LYS A 86 -2.39 -13.60 5.93
CA LYS A 86 -1.26 -14.54 5.93
C LYS A 86 -0.33 -14.33 4.73
N ASN A 87 -0.92 -14.16 3.55
CA ASN A 87 -0.16 -14.05 2.30
C ASN A 87 0.62 -12.75 2.22
N LEU A 88 0.04 -11.64 2.69
CA LEU A 88 0.70 -10.33 2.69
C LEU A 88 1.87 -10.32 3.67
N ILE A 89 1.67 -10.85 4.88
CA ILE A 89 2.72 -10.97 5.89
C ILE A 89 3.87 -11.86 5.40
N ALA A 90 3.55 -12.97 4.71
CA ALA A 90 4.57 -13.83 4.12
C ALA A 90 5.44 -13.09 3.08
N LYS A 91 4.90 -12.09 2.38
CA LYS A 91 5.67 -11.24 1.47
C LYS A 91 6.54 -10.22 2.21
N TRP A 92 6.06 -9.61 3.29
CA TRP A 92 6.84 -8.66 4.08
C TRP A 92 8.10 -9.25 4.71
N LYS A 93 8.12 -10.57 4.94
CA LYS A 93 9.32 -11.29 5.40
C LYS A 93 10.42 -11.42 4.34
N LYS A 94 10.09 -11.22 3.06
CA LYS A 94 11.06 -11.34 1.96
C LYS A 94 11.77 -10.00 1.73
N GLN A 95 13.09 -10.03 1.56
CA GLN A 95 13.87 -8.85 1.16
C GLN A 95 13.29 -8.19 -0.09
N GLY A 96 13.21 -6.85 -0.05
CA GLY A 96 12.66 -6.03 -1.12
C GLY A 96 11.12 -5.90 -1.13
N TYR A 97 10.40 -6.64 -0.29
CA TYR A 97 8.94 -6.56 -0.18
C TYR A 97 8.45 -6.07 1.19
N GLU A 98 9.32 -5.50 2.02
CA GLU A 98 9.02 -5.08 3.40
C GLU A 98 7.85 -4.09 3.52
N ASN A 99 7.70 -3.21 2.53
CA ASN A 99 6.65 -2.20 2.46
C ASN A 99 5.66 -2.46 1.31
N LEU A 100 5.45 -3.74 0.96
CA LEU A 100 4.50 -4.11 -0.07
C LEU A 100 3.09 -3.64 0.28
N CYS A 101 2.50 -2.86 -0.61
CA CYS A 101 1.16 -2.31 -0.52
C CYS A 101 0.05 -3.36 -0.62
N CYS A 102 0.08 -4.22 -1.65
CA CYS A 102 -1.01 -5.16 -1.94
C CYS A 102 -0.53 -6.39 -2.70
N LEU A 103 -1.30 -7.50 -2.66
CA LEU A 103 -0.98 -8.72 -3.43
C LEU A 103 -1.23 -8.55 -4.93
N ARG A 104 -2.23 -7.74 -5.33
CA ARG A 104 -2.50 -7.43 -6.74
C ARG A 104 -1.34 -6.72 -7.44
N CYS A 105 -0.61 -5.91 -6.67
CA CYS A 105 0.51 -5.09 -7.13
C CYS A 105 1.70 -5.91 -7.65
N ILE A 106 1.81 -7.18 -7.22
CA ILE A 106 2.87 -8.13 -7.60
C ILE A 106 2.35 -9.25 -8.51
N GLN A 107 1.05 -9.24 -8.80
CA GLN A 107 0.41 -10.30 -9.57
C GLN A 107 0.57 -9.97 -11.05
N THR A 108 1.38 -10.74 -11.74
CA THR A 108 1.64 -10.57 -13.19
C THR A 108 0.40 -10.85 -14.04
N ARG A 109 -0.58 -11.61 -13.52
CA ARG A 109 -1.84 -11.91 -14.22
C ARG A 109 -2.81 -10.73 -14.26
N ASP A 110 -2.66 -9.76 -13.37
CA ASP A 110 -3.58 -8.61 -13.26
C ASP A 110 -3.20 -7.47 -14.22
N THR A 111 -2.08 -7.60 -14.95
CA THR A 111 -1.60 -6.62 -15.92
C THR A 111 -1.50 -7.21 -17.32
N ASN A 112 -1.75 -6.40 -18.33
CA ASN A 112 -1.77 -6.84 -19.74
C ASN A 112 -0.41 -7.37 -20.22
N PHE A 113 0.70 -6.84 -19.68
CA PHE A 113 2.06 -7.17 -20.12
C PHE A 113 2.75 -8.21 -19.24
N GLY A 114 2.05 -8.84 -18.29
CA GLY A 114 2.69 -9.81 -17.40
C GLY A 114 3.71 -9.20 -16.44
N THR A 115 3.64 -7.89 -16.19
CA THR A 115 4.59 -7.14 -15.34
C THR A 115 3.98 -6.75 -14.00
N ASN A 116 4.82 -6.34 -13.04
CA ASN A 116 4.35 -5.78 -11.76
C ASN A 116 3.77 -4.36 -11.94
N CYS A 117 3.00 -3.85 -10.95
CA CYS A 117 2.52 -2.46 -10.99
C CYS A 117 3.69 -1.46 -10.85
N ILE A 118 3.51 -0.26 -11.40
CA ILE A 118 4.46 0.86 -11.32
C ILE A 118 4.88 1.20 -9.88
N CYS A 119 4.04 0.89 -8.89
CA CYS A 119 4.37 1.09 -7.49
C CYS A 119 5.58 0.30 -6.99
N ARG A 120 6.02 -0.73 -7.72
CA ARG A 120 7.23 -1.49 -7.40
C ARG A 120 8.51 -0.88 -7.95
N VAL A 121 8.41 0.19 -8.74
CA VAL A 121 9.58 0.89 -9.28
C VAL A 121 10.06 1.92 -8.22
N PRO A 122 11.35 1.93 -7.86
CA PRO A 122 11.89 2.91 -6.93
C PRO A 122 11.85 4.31 -7.53
N LYS A 123 11.63 5.32 -6.70
CA LYS A 123 11.42 6.71 -7.17
C LYS A 123 12.64 7.26 -7.89
N SER A 124 13.84 6.89 -7.46
CA SER A 124 15.11 7.29 -8.09
C SER A 124 15.19 6.93 -9.57
N LYS A 125 14.51 5.87 -10.03
CA LYS A 125 14.51 5.46 -11.44
C LYS A 125 13.40 6.15 -12.26
N LEU A 126 12.40 6.73 -11.60
CA LEU A 126 11.27 7.39 -12.25
C LEU A 126 11.63 8.82 -12.70
N GLU A 127 12.51 9.51 -11.96
CA GLU A 127 12.99 10.87 -12.30
C GLU A 127 13.97 10.90 -13.48
N VAL A 128 14.69 9.81 -13.74
CA VAL A 128 15.72 9.77 -14.81
C VAL A 128 15.10 9.75 -16.21
N VAL A 129 13.87 9.24 -16.36
CA VAL A 129 13.18 9.13 -17.66
C VAL A 129 12.70 10.51 -18.17
N SER A 130 12.46 11.48 -17.28
CA SER A 130 12.08 12.84 -17.69
C SER A 130 13.28 13.69 -18.11
N LEU A 131 14.47 13.47 -17.53
CA LEU A 131 15.67 14.24 -17.87
C LEU A 131 16.29 13.86 -19.22
N THR A 132 16.23 12.58 -19.62
CA THR A 132 16.77 12.13 -20.91
C THR A 132 15.93 12.59 -22.10
N LYS A 133 14.61 12.77 -21.93
CA LYS A 133 13.76 13.37 -22.97
C LYS A 133 14.00 14.88 -23.14
N SER A 134 14.33 15.59 -22.07
CA SER A 134 14.65 17.03 -22.15
C SER A 134 16.02 17.30 -22.76
N PHE A 135 17.01 16.43 -22.53
CA PHE A 135 18.35 16.61 -23.11
C PHE A 135 18.37 16.42 -24.63
N LEU A 136 17.62 15.45 -25.16
CA LEU A 136 17.60 15.19 -26.60
C LEU A 136 16.81 16.26 -27.40
N LEU A 137 15.81 16.91 -26.80
CA LEU A 137 15.07 17.98 -27.46
C LEU A 137 15.78 19.34 -27.35
N CYS A 138 16.49 19.60 -26.25
CA CYS A 138 17.21 20.87 -26.03
C CYS A 138 18.51 20.95 -26.86
N ALA A 139 19.20 19.81 -27.05
CA ALA A 139 20.44 19.77 -27.84
C ALA A 139 20.24 20.00 -29.35
N LEU A 140 19.04 19.80 -29.88
CA LEU A 140 18.79 19.96 -31.31
C LEU A 140 18.31 21.36 -31.73
N GLN A 141 18.01 22.27 -30.79
CA GLN A 141 17.34 23.51 -31.15
C GLN A 141 18.09 24.82 -30.94
N ARG A 142 19.03 25.00 -30.01
CA ARG A 142 19.61 26.36 -29.82
C ARG A 142 21.06 26.34 -29.36
N GLY A 143 21.97 26.59 -30.29
CA GLY A 143 23.19 27.32 -29.98
C GLY A 143 22.85 28.79 -29.74
N VAL A 144 22.54 29.19 -28.50
CA VAL A 144 22.69 30.58 -28.01
C VAL A 144 22.91 30.56 -26.49
N ARG A 145 23.97 31.24 -26.04
CA ARG A 145 24.29 31.52 -24.64
C ARG A 145 23.28 32.50 -24.01
N SER A 146 23.29 32.50 -22.67
CA SER A 146 22.95 33.61 -21.76
C SER A 146 21.52 33.60 -21.19
N ASP A 147 21.47 33.34 -19.89
CA ASP A 147 20.54 33.92 -18.91
C ASP A 147 19.03 33.82 -19.19
N VAL A 148 18.52 32.59 -19.23
CA VAL A 148 17.11 32.35 -18.88
C VAL A 148 17.10 31.54 -17.59
N LYS A 149 16.74 32.23 -16.50
CA LYS A 149 16.43 31.65 -15.20
C LYS A 149 15.73 30.31 -15.40
N MET A 150 16.45 29.25 -15.05
CA MET A 150 15.98 27.88 -15.01
C MET A 150 14.94 27.77 -13.89
N VAL A 151 13.74 28.29 -14.14
CA VAL A 151 12.55 27.89 -13.40
C VAL A 151 12.20 26.52 -13.95
N CYS A 152 12.97 25.54 -13.50
CA CYS A 152 12.67 24.13 -13.63
C CYS A 152 11.38 23.92 -12.83
N VAL A 153 10.23 24.10 -13.47
CA VAL A 153 8.95 23.63 -12.94
C VAL A 153 9.08 22.11 -12.92
N LEU A 154 9.58 21.60 -11.79
CA LEU A 154 9.57 20.19 -11.40
C LEU A 154 8.11 19.74 -11.35
N GLN A 155 7.54 19.41 -12.51
CA GLN A 155 6.29 18.67 -12.59
C GLN A 155 6.59 17.22 -12.21
N GLY A 156 6.77 16.99 -10.91
CA GLY A 156 6.76 15.65 -10.35
C GLY A 156 5.41 15.01 -10.64
N ARG A 157 5.36 14.07 -11.60
CA ARG A 157 4.14 13.30 -11.85
C ARG A 157 3.82 12.50 -10.59
N ILE A 158 2.66 12.75 -9.99
CA ILE A 158 2.16 11.94 -8.88
C ILE A 158 1.81 10.56 -9.46
N ILE A 159 2.54 9.53 -9.06
CA ILE A 159 2.30 8.15 -9.48
C ILE A 159 1.34 7.53 -8.47
N GLU A 160 0.16 7.17 -8.95
CA GLU A 160 -0.86 6.45 -8.17
C GLU A 160 -1.12 5.12 -8.85
N CYS A 161 -0.90 4.00 -8.14
CA CYS A 161 -1.25 2.68 -8.71
C CYS A 161 -2.77 2.57 -8.80
N THR A 162 -3.27 2.14 -9.96
CA THR A 162 -4.72 1.99 -10.21
C THR A 162 -5.38 1.00 -9.24
N HIS A 163 -4.64 0.03 -8.70
CA HIS A 163 -5.19 -1.00 -7.81
C HIS A 163 -5.44 -0.52 -6.37
N CYS A 164 -4.52 0.24 -5.79
CA CYS A 164 -4.55 0.57 -4.36
C CYS A 164 -4.17 2.03 -4.04
N GLY A 165 -3.95 2.87 -5.05
CA GLY A 165 -3.63 4.29 -4.86
C GLY A 165 -2.26 4.55 -4.21
N CYS A 166 -1.38 3.55 -4.15
CA CYS A 166 -0.08 3.70 -3.50
C CYS A 166 0.89 4.57 -4.33
N ARG A 167 1.73 5.32 -3.61
CA ARG A 167 2.72 6.27 -4.16
C ARG A 167 4.15 5.74 -4.04
N GLY A 168 4.35 4.52 -4.52
CA GLY A 168 5.62 3.79 -4.43
C GLY A 168 5.72 2.94 -3.17
N CYS A 169 5.86 1.62 -3.36
CA CYS A 169 6.00 0.61 -2.31
C CYS A 169 7.45 0.13 -2.15
N SER A 170 8.38 0.63 -2.98
CA SER A 170 9.78 0.16 -3.05
C SER A 170 10.82 1.16 -2.51
N GLY A 171 10.40 2.29 -1.93
CA GLY A 171 11.28 3.42 -1.63
C GLY A 171 11.23 4.46 -2.74
#